data_AF-A0A3D4IKX3-F1
#
_entry.id   AF-A0A3D4IKX3-F1
#
_cell.length_a   1.000
_cell.length_b   1.000
_cell.length_c   1.000
_cell.angle_alpha   90.00
_cell.angle_beta   90.00
_cell.angle_gamma   90.00
#
_symmetry.space_group_name_H-M   'P 1'
#
loop_
_entity.id
_entity.type
_entity.pdbx_description
1 polymer ?
#
loop_
_entity_poly.entity_id
_entity_poly.type
_entity_poly.pdbx_seq_one_letter_code
_entity_poly.pdbx_strand_id
1 'polypeptide(L)'
;MRRGTKLDKFRFAAKIAYIFLVKRILTYFRSMAIVQQVLFLLTLVVATYFIWRRVSRIKSNIQLGKPSEAAGDTSQRWKNVLLVAFGQRKMFKRVIPAFLHFWIYAGFIIINLEVLEFVLDGLLGTHRLFAPFLGSFYPLLMNLFELLAVAVLVACLFFLVRRNVLKI
;
A
#
# COMPACT_ATOMS: atom_id res chain seq x y z
N MET A 1 25.12 -37.31 53.07
CA MET A 1 25.18 -36.26 52.01
C MET A 1 24.62 -36.77 50.67
N ARG A 2 23.30 -36.72 50.42
CA ARG A 2 22.68 -37.19 49.15
C ARG A 2 21.51 -36.31 48.64
N ARG A 3 21.33 -35.09 49.16
CA ARG A 3 20.22 -34.20 48.78
C ARG A 3 20.47 -33.34 47.53
N GLY A 4 21.72 -33.13 47.11
CA GLY A 4 22.05 -32.29 45.93
C GLY A 4 21.58 -32.88 44.59
N THR A 5 21.72 -34.19 44.39
CA THR A 5 21.47 -34.84 43.09
C THR A 5 20.01 -34.87 42.64
N LYS A 6 19.05 -34.88 43.58
CA LYS A 6 17.61 -34.83 43.24
C LYS A 6 17.18 -33.43 42.79
N LEU A 7 17.70 -32.39 43.47
CA LEU A 7 17.40 -31.01 43.13
C LEU A 7 17.97 -30.65 41.76
N ASP A 8 19.18 -31.12 41.45
CA ASP A 8 19.81 -30.91 40.13
C ASP A 8 19.07 -31.61 39.00
N LYS A 9 18.61 -32.85 39.22
CA LYS A 9 17.74 -33.56 38.26
C LYS A 9 16.43 -32.82 38.01
N PHE A 10 15.82 -32.24 39.06
CA PHE A 10 14.58 -31.49 38.93
C PHE A 10 14.79 -30.17 38.17
N ARG A 11 15.87 -29.44 38.47
CA ARG A 11 16.26 -28.23 37.74
C ARG A 11 16.60 -28.52 36.27
N PHE A 12 17.22 -29.67 36.00
CA PHE A 12 17.50 -30.14 34.64
C PHE A 12 16.23 -30.49 33.88
N ALA A 13 15.31 -31.25 34.48
CA ALA A 13 14.01 -31.57 33.90
C ALA A 13 13.17 -30.31 33.63
N ALA A 14 13.18 -29.35 34.57
CA ALA A 14 12.50 -28.07 34.41
C ALA A 14 13.10 -27.22 33.27
N LYS A 15 14.44 -27.20 33.13
CA LYS A 15 15.10 -26.55 31.98
C LYS A 15 14.73 -27.20 30.66
N ILE A 16 14.68 -28.54 30.59
CA ILE A 16 14.27 -29.25 29.37
C ILE A 16 12.80 -28.95 29.05
N ALA A 17 11.91 -29.02 30.02
CA ALA A 17 10.49 -28.70 29.84
C ALA A 17 10.30 -27.25 29.37
N TYR A 18 11.04 -26.30 29.95
CA TYR A 18 11.04 -24.90 29.52
C TYR A 18 11.54 -24.76 28.08
N ILE A 19 12.64 -25.42 27.69
CA ILE A 19 13.15 -25.38 26.31
C ILE A 19 12.13 -25.97 25.32
N PHE A 20 11.48 -27.08 25.67
CA PHE A 20 10.42 -27.67 24.83
C PHE A 20 9.20 -26.76 24.71
N LEU A 21 8.75 -26.16 25.81
CA LEU A 21 7.65 -25.21 25.82
C LEU A 21 7.98 -23.99 24.96
N VAL A 22 9.16 -23.38 25.14
CA VAL A 22 9.61 -22.21 24.37
C VAL A 22 9.73 -22.56 22.89
N LYS A 23 10.34 -23.70 22.54
CA LYS A 23 10.41 -24.16 21.13
C LYS A 23 9.02 -24.35 20.52
N ARG A 24 8.07 -24.92 21.27
CA ARG A 24 6.70 -25.15 20.79
C ARG A 24 5.97 -23.83 20.57
N ILE A 25 6.09 -22.89 21.51
CA ILE A 25 5.53 -21.53 21.38
C ILE A 25 6.14 -20.82 20.16
N LEU A 26 7.47 -20.80 20.02
CA LEU A 26 8.14 -20.18 18.87
C LEU A 26 7.74 -20.80 17.53
N THR A 27 7.54 -22.12 17.50
CA THR A 27 7.07 -22.83 16.30
C THR A 27 5.65 -22.43 15.93
N TYR A 28 4.76 -22.33 16.93
CA TYR A 28 3.39 -21.87 16.73
C TYR A 28 3.36 -20.44 16.17
N PHE A 29 4.08 -19.50 16.79
CA PHE A 29 4.18 -18.13 16.29
C PHE A 29 4.73 -18.07 14.86
N ARG A 30 5.78 -18.85 14.54
CA ARG A 30 6.33 -18.91 13.19
C ARG A 30 5.32 -19.45 12.17
N SER A 31 4.54 -20.47 12.54
CA SER A 31 3.51 -21.02 11.67
C SER A 31 2.41 -20.00 11.34
N MET A 32 1.98 -19.19 12.32
CA MET A 32 0.98 -18.15 12.11
C MET A 32 1.47 -17.05 11.17
N ALA A 33 2.73 -16.61 11.32
CA ALA A 33 3.34 -15.61 10.43
C ALA A 33 3.43 -16.11 8.98
N ILE A 34 3.83 -17.37 8.77
CA ILE A 34 3.88 -17.97 7.42
C ILE A 34 2.49 -18.03 6.79
N VAL A 35 1.47 -18.42 7.56
CA VAL A 35 0.08 -18.45 7.06
C VAL A 35 -0.36 -17.06 6.61
N GLN A 36 -0.07 -16.02 7.39
CA GLN A 36 -0.39 -14.62 7.02
C GLN A 36 0.31 -14.19 5.74
N GLN A 37 1.62 -14.46 5.60
CA GLN A 37 2.38 -14.12 4.39
C GLN A 37 1.88 -14.87 3.16
N VAL A 38 1.53 -16.15 3.30
CA VAL A 38 0.96 -16.96 2.21
C VAL A 38 -0.39 -16.39 1.78
N LEU A 39 -1.27 -16.05 2.71
CA LEU A 39 -2.56 -15.43 2.40
C LEU A 39 -2.39 -14.06 1.73
N PHE A 40 -1.45 -13.24 2.21
CA PHE A 40 -1.13 -11.96 1.60
C PHE A 40 -0.63 -12.13 0.16
N LEU A 41 0.33 -13.03 -0.05
CA LEU A 41 0.91 -13.32 -1.37
C LEU A 41 -0.16 -13.84 -2.34
N LEU A 42 -1.02 -14.77 -1.90
CA LEU A 42 -2.13 -15.26 -2.71
C LEU A 42 -3.07 -14.13 -3.11
N THR A 43 -3.43 -13.26 -2.17
CA THR A 43 -4.30 -12.10 -2.44
C THR A 43 -3.66 -11.15 -3.44
N LEU A 44 -2.37 -10.85 -3.27
CA LEU A 44 -1.61 -9.97 -4.16
C LEU A 44 -1.52 -10.55 -5.58
N VAL A 45 -1.22 -11.85 -5.71
CA VAL A 45 -1.16 -12.54 -7.02
C VAL A 45 -2.52 -12.50 -7.72
N VAL A 46 -3.60 -12.81 -7.00
CA VAL A 46 -4.96 -12.79 -7.56
C VAL A 46 -5.34 -11.38 -8.02
N ALA A 47 -5.12 -10.37 -7.18
CA ALA A 47 -5.42 -8.98 -7.52
C ALA A 47 -4.62 -8.51 -8.76
N THR A 48 -3.31 -8.74 -8.78
CA THR A 48 -2.44 -8.37 -9.90
C THR A 48 -2.83 -9.11 -11.18
N TYR A 49 -3.21 -10.39 -11.12
CA TYR A 49 -3.69 -11.14 -12.28
C TYR A 49 -4.95 -10.53 -12.90
N PHE A 50 -5.94 -10.15 -12.07
CA PHE A 50 -7.17 -9.50 -12.57
C PHE A 50 -6.88 -8.14 -13.20
N ILE A 51 -6.02 -7.33 -12.58
CA ILE A 51 -5.60 -6.03 -13.12
C ILE A 51 -4.89 -6.24 -14.46
N TRP A 52 -3.90 -7.12 -14.52
CA TRP A 52 -3.16 -7.43 -15.75
C TRP A 52 -4.09 -7.87 -16.88
N ARG A 53 -5.06 -8.76 -16.60
CA ARG A 53 -6.04 -9.20 -17.61
C ARG A 53 -6.93 -8.06 -18.10
N ARG A 54 -7.29 -7.11 -17.24
CA ARG A 54 -8.08 -5.91 -17.64
C ARG A 54 -7.24 -4.96 -18.49
N VAL A 55 -6.01 -4.65 -18.05
CA VAL A 55 -5.09 -3.78 -18.78
C VAL A 55 -4.76 -4.35 -20.16
N SER A 56 -4.45 -5.65 -20.25
CA SER A 56 -4.15 -6.33 -21.52
C SER A 56 -5.33 -6.27 -22.50
N ARG A 57 -6.57 -6.40 -22.02
CA ARG A 57 -7.77 -6.23 -22.86
C ARG A 57 -7.93 -4.79 -23.35
N ILE A 58 -7.76 -3.81 -22.46
CA ILE A 58 -7.83 -2.39 -22.84
C ILE A 58 -6.77 -2.08 -23.90
N LYS A 59 -5.53 -2.54 -23.70
CA LYS A 59 -4.43 -2.40 -24.66
C LYS A 59 -4.79 -3.02 -26.02
N SER A 60 -5.28 -4.27 -26.01
CA SER A 60 -5.71 -4.95 -27.24
C SER A 60 -6.80 -4.17 -27.97
N ASN A 61 -7.80 -3.65 -27.25
CA ASN A 61 -8.88 -2.88 -27.85
C ASN A 61 -8.40 -1.56 -28.45
N ILE A 62 -7.47 -0.86 -27.79
CA ILE A 62 -6.86 0.37 -28.31
C ILE A 62 -6.08 0.08 -29.60
N GLN A 63 -5.37 -1.05 -29.66
CA GLN A 63 -4.58 -1.44 -30.82
C GLN A 63 -5.42 -1.84 -32.06
N LEU A 64 -6.69 -2.18 -31.87
CA LEU A 64 -7.65 -2.40 -32.98
C LEU A 64 -8.13 -1.09 -33.62
N GLY A 65 -7.89 0.06 -32.98
CA GLY A 65 -8.22 1.37 -33.53
C GLY A 65 -7.39 1.72 -34.77
N LYS A 66 -7.95 2.55 -35.65
CA LYS A 66 -7.20 3.07 -36.81
C LYS A 66 -6.02 3.92 -36.33
N PRO A 67 -4.84 3.82 -36.96
CA PRO A 67 -3.74 4.73 -36.67
C PRO A 67 -4.21 6.15 -36.95
N SER A 68 -4.14 7.01 -35.94
CA SER A 68 -4.35 8.45 -36.12
C SER A 68 -3.03 9.05 -36.60
N GLU A 69 -3.04 9.69 -37.77
CA GLU A 69 -1.90 10.50 -38.20
C GLU A 69 -1.76 11.67 -37.24
N ALA A 70 -0.82 11.55 -36.32
CA ALA A 70 -0.58 12.57 -35.35
C ALA A 70 0.27 13.68 -35.97
N ALA A 71 -0.38 14.61 -36.66
CA ALA A 71 0.25 15.78 -37.26
C ALA A 71 0.81 16.73 -36.18
N GLY A 72 2.02 17.26 -36.39
CA GLY A 72 2.64 18.33 -35.58
C GLY A 72 3.90 17.95 -34.80
N ASP A 73 4.43 18.90 -34.04
CA ASP A 73 5.65 18.74 -33.23
C ASP A 73 5.43 17.80 -32.02
N THR A 74 6.27 16.76 -31.94
CA THR A 74 6.25 15.77 -30.86
C THR A 74 6.51 16.42 -29.49
N SER A 75 7.40 17.42 -29.42
CA SER A 75 7.72 18.12 -28.16
C SER A 75 6.50 18.85 -27.61
N GLN A 76 5.77 19.57 -28.48
CA GLN A 76 4.56 20.30 -28.10
C GLN A 76 3.43 19.37 -27.63
N ARG A 77 3.34 18.16 -28.21
CA ARG A 77 2.39 17.13 -27.79
C ARG A 77 2.69 16.59 -26.39
N TRP A 78 3.94 16.24 -26.10
CA TRP A 78 4.32 15.79 -24.75
C TRP A 78 4.10 16.89 -23.73
N LYS A 79 4.42 18.15 -24.06
CA LYS A 79 4.12 19.30 -23.19
C LYS A 79 2.62 19.43 -22.92
N ASN A 80 1.78 19.26 -23.94
CA ASN A 80 0.32 19.28 -23.78
C ASN A 80 -0.19 18.10 -22.96
N VAL A 81 0.34 16.89 -23.16
CA VAL A 81 0.00 15.70 -22.36
C VAL A 81 0.35 15.94 -20.90
N LEU A 82 1.57 16.39 -20.60
CA LEU A 82 2.00 16.69 -19.23
C LEU A 82 1.12 17.77 -18.60
N LEU A 83 0.83 18.84 -19.33
CA LEU A 83 0.00 19.94 -18.85
C LEU A 83 -1.45 19.51 -18.57
N VAL A 84 -2.03 18.64 -19.41
CA VAL A 84 -3.41 18.16 -19.24
C VAL A 84 -3.48 17.06 -18.17
N ALA A 85 -2.53 16.13 -18.16
CA ALA A 85 -2.50 14.99 -17.24
C ALA A 85 -2.13 15.41 -15.81
N PHE A 86 -1.03 16.16 -15.64
CA PHE A 86 -0.56 16.59 -14.33
C PHE A 86 -1.16 17.93 -13.90
N GLY A 87 -1.31 18.87 -14.84
CA GLY A 87 -1.79 20.22 -14.53
C GLY A 87 -3.32 20.32 -14.37
N GLN A 88 -4.08 19.32 -14.81
CA GLN A 88 -5.54 19.24 -14.67
C GLN A 88 -6.30 20.53 -15.04
N ARG A 89 -5.79 21.26 -16.04
CA ARG A 89 -6.21 22.61 -16.43
C ARG A 89 -7.72 22.77 -16.67
N LYS A 90 -8.43 21.68 -16.98
CA LYS A 90 -9.89 21.67 -17.21
C LYS A 90 -10.70 21.69 -15.90
N MET A 91 -10.18 21.17 -14.80
CA MET A 91 -10.88 21.07 -13.51
C MET A 91 -10.73 22.33 -12.65
N PHE A 92 -9.65 23.09 -12.83
CA PHE A 92 -9.42 24.38 -12.15
C PHE A 92 -10.38 25.51 -12.54
N LYS A 93 -11.29 25.28 -13.49
CA LYS A 93 -12.35 26.24 -13.84
C LYS A 93 -13.39 26.43 -12.74
N ARG A 94 -13.51 25.48 -11.80
CA ARG A 94 -14.41 25.56 -10.64
C ARG A 94 -13.59 25.34 -9.37
N VAL A 95 -13.51 26.36 -8.52
CA VAL A 95 -12.62 26.38 -7.35
C VAL A 95 -12.90 25.23 -6.38
N ILE A 96 -14.18 24.94 -6.10
CA ILE A 96 -14.56 23.90 -5.12
C ILE A 96 -14.13 22.49 -5.60
N PRO A 97 -14.53 21.99 -6.80
CA PRO A 97 -14.02 20.72 -7.30
C PRO A 97 -12.49 20.69 -7.45
N ALA A 98 -11.86 21.80 -7.83
CA ALA A 98 -10.42 21.86 -7.99
C ALA A 98 -9.68 21.66 -6.66
N PHE A 99 -10.14 22.30 -5.58
CA PHE A 99 -9.56 22.13 -4.25
C PHE A 99 -9.72 20.71 -3.72
N LEU A 100 -10.92 20.14 -3.85
CA LEU A 100 -11.18 18.76 -3.41
C LEU A 100 -10.38 17.74 -4.21
N HIS A 101 -10.31 17.93 -5.54
CA HIS A 101 -9.55 17.03 -6.39
C HIS A 101 -8.04 17.17 -6.19
N PHE A 102 -7.55 18.35 -5.81
CA PHE A 102 -6.14 18.55 -5.44
C PHE A 102 -5.74 17.62 -4.29
N TRP A 103 -6.54 17.54 -3.22
CA TRP A 103 -6.26 16.63 -2.10
C TRP A 103 -6.29 15.17 -2.54
N ILE A 104 -7.26 14.77 -3.38
CA ILE A 104 -7.31 13.41 -3.94
C ILE A 104 -6.08 13.11 -4.79
N TYR A 105 -5.65 14.05 -5.61
CA TYR A 105 -4.51 13.89 -6.51
C TYR A 105 -3.19 13.82 -5.75
N ALA A 106 -2.97 14.74 -4.81
CA ALA A 106 -1.82 14.73 -3.91
C ALA A 106 -1.81 13.45 -3.06
N GLY A 107 -2.95 13.08 -2.50
CA GLY A 107 -3.15 11.83 -1.77
C GLY A 107 -2.81 10.61 -2.61
N PHE A 108 -3.29 10.54 -3.85
CA PHE A 108 -2.96 9.44 -4.75
C PHE A 108 -1.45 9.35 -5.00
N ILE A 109 -0.74 10.45 -5.23
CA ILE A 109 0.71 10.37 -5.46
C ILE A 109 1.47 9.98 -4.18
N ILE A 110 1.15 10.63 -3.07
CA ILE A 110 1.92 10.54 -1.83
C ILE A 110 1.60 9.25 -1.07
N ILE A 111 0.32 8.92 -0.87
CA ILE A 111 -0.11 7.73 -0.10
C ILE A 111 0.27 6.43 -0.82
N ASN A 112 0.38 6.43 -2.15
CA ASN A 112 0.84 5.22 -2.86
C ASN A 112 2.29 4.81 -2.47
N LEU A 113 3.13 5.76 -2.02
CA LEU A 113 4.45 5.42 -1.46
C LEU A 113 4.33 4.65 -0.13
N GLU A 114 3.37 5.03 0.71
CA GLU A 114 3.05 4.32 1.95
C GLU A 114 2.45 2.94 1.67
N VAL A 115 1.51 2.85 0.71
CA VAL A 115 0.94 1.57 0.28
C VAL A 115 2.03 0.63 -0.25
N LEU A 116 3.03 1.17 -0.96
CA LEU A 116 4.18 0.38 -1.40
C LEU A 116 4.97 -0.17 -0.21
N GLU A 117 5.20 0.64 0.84
CA GLU A 117 5.81 0.18 2.10
C GLU A 117 5.02 -0.98 2.70
N PHE A 118 3.69 -0.84 2.83
CA PHE A 118 2.83 -1.90 3.36
C PHE A 118 2.85 -3.19 2.52
N VAL A 119 2.91 -3.06 1.20
CA VAL A 119 3.03 -4.23 0.32
C VAL A 119 4.37 -4.94 0.52
N LEU A 120 5.47 -4.20 0.63
CA LEU A 120 6.80 -4.77 0.88
C LEU A 120 6.90 -5.40 2.27
N ASP A 121 6.35 -4.74 3.29
CA ASP A 121 6.27 -5.28 4.66
C ASP A 121 5.47 -6.59 4.69
N GLY A 122 4.34 -6.66 3.97
CA GLY A 122 3.54 -7.87 3.84
C GLY A 122 4.28 -9.03 3.15
N LEU A 123 5.13 -8.72 2.16
CA LEU A 123 5.94 -9.72 1.46
C LEU A 123 7.14 -10.20 2.28
N LEU A 124 7.83 -9.28 2.96
CA LEU A 124 9.06 -9.57 3.68
C LEU A 124 8.81 -9.99 5.14
N GLY A 125 7.58 -9.81 5.65
CA GLY A 125 7.24 -10.04 7.06
C GLY A 125 7.90 -9.05 8.00
N THR A 126 8.30 -7.88 7.47
CA THR A 126 8.88 -6.78 8.24
C THR A 126 7.78 -5.85 8.74
N HIS A 127 8.12 -5.03 9.72
CA HIS A 127 7.27 -3.91 10.14
C HIS A 127 8.07 -2.63 9.94
N ARG A 128 7.55 -1.72 9.12
CA ARG A 128 8.12 -0.40 8.84
C ARG A 128 9.49 -0.49 8.16
N LEU A 129 9.53 -1.12 6.99
CA LEU A 129 10.76 -1.31 6.23
C LEU A 129 11.56 -0.02 6.04
N PHE A 130 10.90 1.14 5.89
CA PHE A 130 11.60 2.40 5.67
C PHE A 130 12.01 3.13 6.95
N ALA A 131 11.52 2.72 8.12
CA ALA A 131 11.83 3.39 9.39
C ALA A 131 13.34 3.40 9.75
N PRO A 132 14.10 2.30 9.57
CA PRO A 132 15.55 2.31 9.81
C PRO A 132 16.32 3.25 8.87
N PHE A 133 15.82 3.47 7.65
CA PHE A 133 16.47 4.34 6.66
C PHE A 133 16.14 5.82 6.86
N LEU A 134 14.92 6.13 7.31
CA LEU A 134 14.41 7.50 7.47
C LEU A 134 14.59 8.05 8.89
N GLY A 135 14.78 7.19 9.90
CA GLY A 135 15.04 7.59 11.27
C GLY A 135 13.99 8.56 11.83
N SER A 136 14.43 9.73 12.29
CA SER A 136 13.57 10.76 12.87
C SER A 136 12.61 11.43 11.87
N PHE A 137 12.83 11.27 10.56
CA PHE A 137 11.94 11.81 9.53
C PHE A 137 10.69 10.93 9.31
N TYR A 138 10.77 9.64 9.63
CA TYR A 138 9.67 8.69 9.49
C TYR A 138 8.36 9.11 10.20
N PRO A 139 8.36 9.48 11.51
CA PRO A 139 7.13 9.89 12.18
C PRO A 139 6.50 11.15 11.59
N LEU A 140 7.29 12.08 11.04
CA LEU A 140 6.77 13.26 10.34
C LEU A 140 6.02 12.86 9.06
N LEU A 141 6.60 11.95 8.27
CA LEU A 141 5.96 11.42 7.07
C LEU A 141 4.68 10.66 7.41
N MET A 142 4.70 9.83 8.46
CA MET A 142 3.53 9.08 8.91
C MET A 142 2.36 10.01 9.29
N ASN A 143 2.64 11.05 10.08
CA ASN A 143 1.62 12.05 10.46
C ASN A 143 1.08 12.82 9.24
N LEU A 144 1.95 13.11 8.25
CA LEU A 144 1.54 13.73 7.00
C LEU A 144 0.62 12.82 6.19
N PHE A 145 0.94 11.53 6.08
CA PHE A 145 0.10 10.56 5.37
C PHE A 145 -1.26 10.41 6.04
N GLU A 146 -1.32 10.35 7.36
CA GLU A 146 -2.58 10.29 8.11
C GLU A 146 -3.45 11.53 7.88
N LEU A 147 -2.87 12.74 7.97
CA LEU A 147 -3.58 13.99 7.68
C LEU A 147 -4.11 14.00 6.24
N LEU A 148 -3.28 13.57 5.29
CA LEU A 148 -3.64 13.52 3.88
C LEU A 148 -4.73 12.49 3.60
N ALA A 149 -4.70 11.33 4.26
CA ALA A 149 -5.73 10.30 4.17
C ALA A 149 -7.10 10.83 4.64
N VAL A 150 -7.13 11.57 5.75
CA VAL A 150 -8.35 12.23 6.23
C VAL A 150 -8.85 13.27 5.21
N ALA A 151 -7.97 14.11 4.67
CA ALA A 151 -8.34 15.09 3.66
C ALA A 151 -8.93 14.45 2.39
N VAL A 152 -8.32 13.35 1.92
CA VAL A 152 -8.81 12.56 0.78
C VAL A 152 -10.17 11.94 1.07
N LEU A 153 -10.36 11.38 2.26
CA LEU A 153 -11.64 10.78 2.67
C LEU A 153 -12.76 11.82 2.67
N VAL A 154 -12.51 13.00 3.24
CA VAL A 154 -13.46 14.12 3.23
C VAL A 154 -13.77 14.56 1.80
N ALA A 155 -12.77 14.67 0.94
CA ALA A 155 -12.96 15.03 -0.47
C ALA A 155 -13.80 13.98 -1.22
N CYS A 156 -13.52 12.70 -1.01
CA CYS A 156 -14.30 11.60 -1.56
C CYS A 156 -15.76 11.62 -1.10
N LEU A 157 -16.00 11.87 0.19
CA LEU A 157 -17.37 11.98 0.74
C LEU A 157 -18.13 13.12 0.07
N PHE A 158 -17.51 14.30 -0.09
CA PHE A 158 -18.14 15.42 -0.77
C PHE A 158 -18.48 15.08 -2.24
N PHE A 159 -17.55 14.46 -2.97
CA PHE A 159 -17.81 14.03 -4.35
C PHE A 159 -18.92 12.96 -4.44
N LEU A 160 -18.99 12.06 -3.46
CA LEU A 160 -20.02 11.03 -3.39
C LEU A 160 -21.41 11.65 -3.13
N VAL A 161 -21.51 12.56 -2.16
CA VAL A 161 -22.75 13.31 -1.87
C VAL A 161 -23.17 14.12 -3.08
N ARG A 162 -22.23 14.82 -3.72
CA ARG A 162 -22.52 15.59 -4.93
C ARG A 162 -23.07 14.69 -6.05
N ARG A 163 -22.47 13.52 -6.26
CA ARG A 163 -22.89 12.58 -7.31
C ARG A 163 -24.24 11.93 -7.02
N ASN A 164 -24.47 11.45 -5.80
CA ASN A 164 -25.62 10.60 -5.49
C ASN A 164 -26.81 11.35 -4.90
N VAL A 165 -26.56 12.39 -4.10
CA VAL A 165 -27.61 13.17 -3.42
C VAL A 165 -27.97 14.40 -4.23
N LEU A 166 -26.99 15.25 -4.54
CA LEU A 166 -27.23 16.50 -5.26
C LEU A 166 -27.52 16.26 -6.75
N LYS A 167 -26.98 15.16 -7.32
CA LYS A 167 -27.08 14.79 -8.74
C LYS A 167 -26.56 15.89 -9.70
N ILE A 168 -25.49 16.59 -9.30
CA ILE A 168 -24.81 17.69 -10.04
C ILE A 168 -23.39 17.27 -10.42
#